data_AF-A0A848RBA8-F1
#
_entry.id   AF-A0A848RBA8-F1
#
_cell.length_a   1.000
_cell.length_b   1.000
_cell.length_c   1.000
_cell.angle_alpha   90.00
_cell.angle_beta   90.00
_cell.angle_gamma   90.00
#
_symmetry.space_group_name_H-M   'P 1'
#
loop_
_entity.id
_entity.type
_entity.pdbx_description
1 polymer ?
#
loop_
_entity_poly.entity_id
_entity_poly.type
_entity_poly.pdbx_seq_one_letter_code
_entity_poly.pdbx_strand_id
1 'polypeptide(L)'
;MDYKEMNQATIIKEKYKNLKLPRKKSSDEILNWIEDRYDAYKIGFSEYIRDNRVRFKFILMNWINDCEIEKFCNEILELVIYKIPKNKKTEIYFLGNEDSNKLDYYYLLFEKKTQLFSVDQHIIFEEVFLYGGITEKDKKEDSLKYLDYLTNIDFFYNYIEKI
;
A
#
# COMPACT_ATOMS: atom_id res chain seq x y z
N MET A 1 33.26 13.38 23.38
CA MET A 1 32.83 12.92 22.04
C MET A 1 32.38 11.49 22.20
N ASP A 2 31.11 11.23 21.98
CA ASP A 2 30.60 9.87 21.77
C ASP A 2 29.27 9.97 21.02
N TYR A 3 29.36 10.33 19.73
CA TYR A 3 28.28 10.03 18.81
C TYR A 3 28.38 8.53 18.51
N LYS A 4 27.78 7.69 19.36
CA LYS A 4 27.33 6.37 18.88
C LYS A 4 26.39 6.68 17.72
N GLU A 5 26.80 6.32 16.50
CA GLU A 5 25.97 6.45 15.31
C GLU A 5 24.60 5.82 15.63
N MET A 6 23.59 6.68 15.84
CA MET A 6 22.22 6.21 16.01
C MET A 6 21.86 5.47 14.72
N ASN A 7 21.39 4.24 14.85
CA ASN A 7 20.94 3.52 13.67
C ASN A 7 19.74 4.26 13.03
N GLN A 8 19.56 4.08 11.72
CA GLN A 8 18.52 4.78 10.95
C GLN A 8 17.12 4.61 11.54
N ALA A 9 16.81 3.42 12.10
CA ALA A 9 15.52 3.17 12.74
C ALA A 9 15.27 4.09 13.94
N THR A 10 16.30 4.36 14.74
CA THR A 10 16.20 5.27 15.90
C THR A 10 16.06 6.71 15.44
N ILE A 11 16.77 7.11 14.38
CA ILE A 11 16.66 8.45 13.79
C ILE A 11 15.24 8.72 13.29
N ILE A 12 14.66 7.79 12.51
CA ILE A 12 13.29 7.93 11.99
C ILE A 12 12.27 8.02 13.13
N LYS A 13 12.39 7.16 14.14
CA LYS A 13 11.50 7.18 15.31
C LYS A 13 11.57 8.50 16.07
N GLU A 14 12.77 9.03 16.32
CA GLU A 14 12.94 10.32 16.98
C GLU A 14 12.38 11.48 16.13
N LYS A 15 12.58 11.44 14.80
CA LYS A 15 12.05 12.46 13.87
C LYS A 15 10.53 12.56 13.95
N TYR A 16 9.83 11.44 14.08
CA TYR A 16 8.37 11.36 14.05
C TYR A 16 7.69 11.11 15.40
N LYS A 17 8.42 11.15 16.53
CA LYS A 17 7.89 10.81 17.86
C LYS A 17 6.66 11.62 18.30
N ASN A 18 6.56 12.87 17.84
CA ASN A 18 5.45 13.77 18.17
C ASN A 18 4.39 13.83 17.07
N LEU A 19 4.59 13.12 15.95
CA LEU A 19 3.65 13.12 14.85
C LEU A 19 2.40 12.32 15.26
N LYS A 20 1.24 12.95 15.16
CA LYS A 20 -0.03 12.27 15.38
C LYS A 20 -0.34 11.37 14.19
N LEU A 21 -0.04 10.08 14.32
CA LEU A 21 -0.30 9.09 13.27
C LEU A 21 -1.78 8.71 13.19
N PRO A 22 -2.34 8.53 11.99
CA PRO A 22 -3.73 8.15 11.81
C PRO A 22 -4.00 6.76 12.40
N ARG A 23 -5.23 6.55 12.88
CA ARG A 23 -5.68 5.23 13.32
C ARG A 23 -5.75 4.27 12.14
N LYS A 24 -5.64 2.98 12.42
CA LYS A 24 -5.96 1.93 11.47
C LYS A 24 -7.40 2.11 10.95
N LYS A 25 -7.56 2.12 9.63
CA LYS A 25 -8.84 2.18 8.93
C LYS A 25 -9.42 0.79 8.69
N SER A 26 -10.74 0.67 8.63
CA SER A 26 -11.39 -0.55 8.17
C SER A 26 -11.18 -0.76 6.67
N SER A 27 -11.41 -1.98 6.20
CA SER A 27 -11.27 -2.30 4.78
C SER A 27 -12.24 -1.49 3.94
N ASP A 28 -13.49 -1.34 4.37
CA ASP A 28 -14.49 -0.53 3.66
C ASP A 28 -14.11 0.96 3.63
N GLU A 29 -13.51 1.50 4.70
CA GLU A 29 -12.99 2.87 4.71
C GLU A 29 -11.87 3.07 3.68
N ILE A 30 -11.01 2.07 3.50
CA ILE A 30 -9.90 2.10 2.52
C ILE A 30 -10.46 1.96 1.10
N LEU A 31 -11.35 0.99 0.89
CA LEU A 31 -11.95 0.72 -0.41
C LEU A 31 -12.75 1.92 -0.93
N ASN A 32 -13.58 2.56 -0.09
CA ASN A 32 -14.33 3.76 -0.46
C ASN A 32 -13.42 4.93 -0.81
N TRP A 33 -12.32 5.08 -0.06
CA TRP A 33 -11.32 6.12 -0.34
C TRP A 33 -10.60 5.86 -1.66
N ILE A 34 -10.26 4.61 -1.98
CA ILE A 34 -9.65 4.23 -3.28
C ILE A 34 -10.59 4.58 -4.45
N GLU A 35 -11.87 4.25 -4.34
CA GLU A 35 -12.89 4.57 -5.35
C GLU A 35 -12.95 6.08 -5.61
N ASP A 36 -13.04 6.90 -4.56
CA ASP A 36 -13.14 8.36 -4.70
C ASP A 36 -11.82 9.04 -5.14
N ARG A 37 -10.70 8.66 -4.51
CA ARG A 37 -9.37 9.25 -4.74
C ARG A 37 -8.92 9.05 -6.18
N TYR A 38 -9.11 7.85 -6.72
CA TYR A 38 -8.53 7.43 -7.99
C TYR A 38 -9.56 7.25 -9.12
N ASP A 39 -10.85 7.53 -8.87
CA ASP A 39 -11.94 7.19 -9.81
C ASP A 39 -11.90 5.69 -10.19
N ALA A 40 -11.55 4.86 -9.19
CA ALA A 40 -11.33 3.44 -9.38
C ALA A 40 -12.67 2.70 -9.45
N TYR A 41 -12.76 1.69 -10.30
CA TYR A 41 -13.96 0.86 -10.41
C TYR A 41 -13.63 -0.62 -10.32
N LYS A 42 -14.56 -1.39 -9.73
CA LYS A 42 -14.39 -2.82 -9.50
C LYS A 42 -14.46 -3.59 -10.81
N ILE A 43 -13.62 -4.60 -10.95
CA ILE A 43 -13.65 -5.56 -12.06
C ILE A 43 -13.75 -7.00 -11.55
N GLY A 44 -14.17 -7.89 -12.44
CA GLY A 44 -14.25 -9.32 -12.14
C GLY A 44 -12.87 -9.99 -12.09
N PHE A 45 -12.73 -11.02 -11.26
CA PHE A 45 -11.51 -11.83 -11.19
C PHE A 45 -11.11 -12.43 -12.54
N SER A 46 -12.10 -12.85 -13.34
CA SER A 46 -11.90 -13.41 -14.67
C SER A 46 -11.31 -12.42 -15.67
N GLU A 47 -11.63 -11.13 -15.55
CA GLU A 47 -11.03 -10.06 -16.35
C GLU A 47 -9.57 -9.88 -15.97
N TYR A 48 -9.29 -9.75 -14.68
CA TYR A 48 -7.93 -9.53 -14.19
C TYR A 48 -6.96 -10.69 -14.52
N ILE A 49 -7.39 -11.94 -14.26
CA ILE A 49 -6.50 -13.10 -14.38
C ILE A 49 -6.15 -13.43 -15.84
N ARG A 50 -6.97 -12.99 -16.80
CA ARG A 50 -6.74 -13.19 -18.23
C ARG A 50 -5.36 -12.68 -18.64
N ASP A 51 -5.00 -11.51 -18.15
CA ASP A 51 -3.78 -10.80 -18.54
C ASP A 51 -2.70 -10.82 -17.45
N ASN A 52 -3.04 -11.16 -16.20
CA ASN A 52 -2.14 -11.04 -15.04
C ASN A 52 -1.86 -12.34 -14.28
N ARG A 53 -2.16 -13.51 -14.86
CA ARG A 53 -2.09 -14.81 -14.16
C ARG A 53 -0.77 -15.08 -13.42
N VAL A 54 0.37 -14.79 -14.05
CA VAL A 54 1.70 -15.04 -13.46
C VAL A 54 1.94 -14.11 -12.28
N ARG A 55 1.71 -12.82 -12.46
CA ARG A 55 1.86 -11.80 -11.42
C ARG A 55 0.94 -12.05 -10.24
N PHE A 56 -0.31 -12.44 -10.48
CA PHE A 56 -1.24 -12.81 -9.42
C PHE A 56 -0.73 -13.95 -8.54
N LYS A 57 -0.11 -14.98 -9.12
CA LYS A 57 0.50 -16.07 -8.34
C LYS A 57 1.61 -15.55 -7.42
N PHE A 58 2.46 -14.66 -7.90
CA PHE A 58 3.49 -14.04 -7.06
C PHE A 58 2.91 -13.22 -5.91
N ILE A 59 1.88 -12.40 -6.19
CA ILE A 59 1.17 -11.63 -5.16
C ILE A 59 0.61 -12.55 -4.09
N LEU A 60 -0.09 -13.62 -4.48
CA LEU A 60 -0.65 -14.58 -3.53
C LEU A 60 0.43 -15.27 -2.69
N MET A 61 1.54 -15.71 -3.29
CA MET A 61 2.64 -16.33 -2.54
C MET A 61 3.23 -15.38 -1.50
N ASN A 62 3.40 -14.10 -1.85
CA ASN A 62 3.91 -13.09 -0.91
C ASN A 62 2.91 -12.86 0.23
N TRP A 63 1.61 -12.73 -0.06
CA TRP A 63 0.59 -12.55 0.98
C TRP A 63 0.45 -13.76 1.90
N ILE A 64 0.62 -14.98 1.37
CA ILE A 64 0.66 -16.23 2.16
C ILE A 64 1.88 -16.25 3.09
N ASN A 65 3.01 -15.68 2.68
CA ASN A 65 4.22 -15.62 3.51
C ASN A 65 4.13 -14.52 4.59
N ASP A 66 3.48 -13.39 4.28
CA ASP A 66 3.29 -12.27 5.21
C ASP A 66 2.24 -12.58 6.29
N CYS A 67 1.22 -13.35 5.94
CA CYS A 67 0.34 -13.95 6.93
C CYS A 67 1.05 -15.18 7.51
N GLU A 68 1.09 -15.35 8.82
CA GLU A 68 1.41 -16.67 9.37
C GLU A 68 0.49 -17.70 8.68
N ILE A 69 1.09 -18.63 7.92
CA ILE A 69 0.45 -19.51 6.94
C ILE A 69 -0.88 -20.11 7.46
N GLU A 70 -0.95 -20.39 8.76
CA GLU A 70 -2.12 -20.95 9.45
C GLU A 70 -3.39 -20.10 9.37
N LYS A 71 -3.31 -18.76 9.37
CA LYS A 71 -4.51 -17.90 9.23
C LYS A 71 -5.01 -17.88 7.79
N PHE A 72 -4.08 -17.93 6.83
CA PHE A 72 -4.41 -17.89 5.41
C PHE A 72 -4.99 -19.22 4.91
N CYS A 73 -4.50 -20.36 5.42
CA CYS A 73 -5.02 -21.69 5.06
C CYS A 73 -6.46 -21.95 5.52
N ASN A 74 -6.93 -21.27 6.57
CA ASN A 74 -8.26 -21.49 7.13
C ASN A 74 -9.34 -20.55 6.57
N GLU A 75 -8.98 -19.55 5.77
CA GLU A 75 -9.90 -18.51 5.32
C GLU A 75 -10.00 -18.39 3.80
N ILE A 76 -11.23 -18.32 3.27
CA ILE A 76 -11.46 -17.91 1.88
C ILE A 76 -11.04 -16.45 1.76
N LEU A 77 -10.14 -16.16 0.82
CA LEU A 77 -9.71 -14.81 0.49
C LEU A 77 -10.88 -13.97 -0.01
N GLU A 78 -11.04 -12.78 0.56
CA GLU A 78 -12.05 -11.82 0.10
C GLU A 78 -11.37 -10.76 -0.76
N LEU A 79 -11.11 -11.11 -2.02
CA LEU A 79 -10.39 -10.26 -2.97
C LEU A 79 -11.32 -9.26 -3.67
N VAL A 80 -10.91 -7.99 -3.63
CA VAL A 80 -11.46 -6.90 -4.44
C VAL A 80 -10.40 -6.45 -5.43
N ILE A 81 -10.79 -6.27 -6.68
CA ILE A 81 -9.88 -5.83 -7.74
C ILE A 81 -10.43 -4.57 -8.35
N TYR A 82 -9.61 -3.52 -8.35
CA TYR A 82 -9.89 -2.25 -9.00
C TYR A 82 -9.07 -2.08 -10.25
N LYS A 83 -9.68 -1.38 -11.20
CA LYS A 83 -9.01 -0.74 -12.31
C LYS A 83 -9.00 0.77 -12.07
N ILE A 84 -7.82 1.37 -12.10
CA ILE A 84 -7.58 2.80 -11.93
C ILE A 84 -7.31 3.38 -13.31
N PRO A 85 -8.26 4.07 -13.95
CA PRO A 85 -8.07 4.61 -15.29
C PRO A 85 -7.17 5.85 -15.28
N LYS A 86 -6.51 6.14 -16.40
CA LYS A 86 -5.88 7.44 -16.64
C LYS A 86 -6.95 8.49 -16.94
N ASN A 87 -7.06 9.48 -16.06
CA ASN A 87 -7.98 10.62 -16.20
C ASN A 87 -7.37 11.87 -15.53
N LYS A 88 -8.13 12.97 -15.46
CA LYS A 88 -7.66 14.23 -14.86
C LYS A 88 -7.24 14.11 -13.38
N LYS A 89 -7.82 13.19 -12.60
CA LYS A 89 -7.44 12.96 -11.19
C LYS A 89 -6.17 12.14 -11.07
N THR A 90 -5.96 11.18 -11.97
CA THR A 90 -4.92 10.16 -11.84
C THR A 90 -3.73 10.36 -12.78
N GLU A 91 -3.79 11.33 -13.70
CA GLU A 91 -2.77 11.59 -14.72
C GLU A 91 -1.36 11.66 -14.16
N ILE A 92 -1.19 12.25 -12.97
CA ILE A 92 0.10 12.36 -12.27
C ILE A 92 0.78 11.00 -12.04
N TYR A 93 0.01 9.94 -11.83
CA TYR A 93 0.53 8.60 -11.58
C TYR A 93 0.98 7.88 -12.86
N PHE A 94 0.73 8.47 -14.02
CA PHE A 94 1.16 7.95 -15.32
C PHE A 94 2.33 8.74 -15.91
N LEU A 95 2.73 9.85 -15.26
CA LEU A 95 3.91 10.61 -15.63
C LEU A 95 5.18 9.77 -15.33
N GLY A 96 6.03 9.55 -16.33
CA GLY A 96 7.25 8.74 -16.22
C GLY A 96 7.19 7.33 -16.83
N ASN A 97 6.00 6.86 -17.25
CA ASN A 97 5.83 5.59 -17.99
C ASN A 97 5.70 5.82 -19.52
N GLU A 98 6.21 6.93 -20.04
CA GLU A 98 6.03 7.32 -21.45
C GLU A 98 6.86 6.48 -22.43
N ASP A 99 7.94 5.83 -21.97
CA ASP A 99 8.87 5.08 -22.82
C ASP A 99 8.51 3.60 -23.04
N SER A 100 7.53 3.04 -22.33
CA SER A 100 7.15 1.63 -22.48
C SER A 100 5.64 1.44 -22.37
N ASN A 101 4.97 1.40 -23.52
CA ASN A 101 3.52 1.19 -23.70
C ASN A 101 2.64 2.13 -22.86
N LYS A 102 1.87 3.00 -23.52
CA LYS A 102 0.82 3.83 -22.91
C LYS A 102 -0.15 2.92 -22.11
N LEU A 103 0.11 2.74 -20.82
CA LEU A 103 -0.80 2.09 -19.91
C LEU A 103 -1.91 3.09 -19.63
N ASP A 104 -3.12 2.77 -20.08
CA ASP A 104 -4.30 3.60 -19.83
C ASP A 104 -4.91 3.33 -18.43
N TYR A 105 -4.34 2.40 -17.67
CA TYR A 105 -4.81 2.04 -16.33
C TYR A 105 -3.77 1.28 -15.48
N TYR A 106 -4.02 1.25 -14.17
CA TYR A 106 -3.38 0.33 -13.22
C TYR A 106 -4.40 -0.63 -12.60
N TYR A 107 -3.93 -1.82 -12.18
CA TYR A 107 -4.70 -2.72 -11.34
C TYR A 107 -4.27 -2.58 -9.87
N LEU A 108 -5.26 -2.49 -8.97
CA LEU A 108 -5.07 -2.59 -7.53
C LEU A 108 -5.85 -3.79 -7.01
N LEU A 109 -5.15 -4.71 -6.34
CA LEU A 109 -5.75 -5.87 -5.70
C LEU A 109 -5.74 -5.66 -4.19
N PHE A 110 -6.85 -5.94 -3.53
CA PHE A 110 -7.01 -5.75 -2.10
C PHE A 110 -7.67 -6.98 -1.48
N GLU A 111 -7.10 -7.52 -0.40
CA GLU A 111 -7.70 -8.60 0.39
C GLU A 111 -8.36 -8.00 1.63
N LYS A 112 -9.68 -8.16 1.75
CA LYS A 112 -10.46 -7.41 2.73
C LYS A 112 -10.19 -7.78 4.17
N LYS A 113 -9.75 -8.99 4.49
CA LYS A 113 -9.62 -9.42 5.88
C LYS A 113 -8.29 -9.00 6.50
N THR A 114 -7.22 -9.18 5.74
CA THR A 114 -5.84 -8.89 6.11
C THR A 114 -5.45 -7.45 5.75
N GLN A 115 -6.19 -6.82 4.84
CA GLN A 115 -5.88 -5.52 4.24
C GLN A 115 -4.55 -5.49 3.47
N LEU A 116 -4.06 -6.66 3.06
CA LEU A 116 -2.95 -6.76 2.14
C LEU A 116 -3.41 -6.29 0.76
N PHE A 117 -2.53 -5.58 0.06
CA PHE A 117 -2.84 -5.06 -1.26
C PHE A 117 -1.60 -4.98 -2.15
N SER A 118 -1.84 -4.85 -3.46
CA SER A 118 -0.78 -4.77 -4.46
C SER A 118 -1.23 -3.91 -5.62
N VAL A 119 -0.34 -3.03 -6.09
CA VAL A 119 -0.53 -2.14 -7.23
C VAL A 119 0.82 -1.87 -7.89
N ASP A 120 0.85 -1.78 -9.22
CA ASP A 120 2.10 -1.56 -9.99
C ASP A 120 2.39 -0.08 -10.20
N GLN A 121 2.11 0.72 -9.18
CA GLN A 121 2.56 2.09 -9.11
C GLN A 121 2.87 2.46 -7.66
N HIS A 122 4.15 2.73 -7.40
CA HIS A 122 4.70 3.01 -6.08
C HIS A 122 4.01 4.17 -5.37
N ILE A 123 3.69 5.27 -6.07
CA ILE A 123 3.00 6.41 -5.46
C ILE A 123 1.61 6.01 -4.95
N ILE A 124 0.85 5.27 -5.77
CA ILE A 124 -0.47 4.77 -5.38
C ILE A 124 -0.34 3.80 -4.20
N PHE A 125 0.69 2.95 -4.22
CA PHE A 125 0.97 2.04 -3.12
C PHE A 125 1.17 2.79 -1.80
N GLU A 126 2.06 3.79 -1.79
CA GLU A 126 2.37 4.58 -0.61
C GLU A 126 1.15 5.35 -0.09
N GLU A 127 0.39 6.01 -0.96
CA GLU A 127 -0.81 6.74 -0.54
C GLU A 127 -1.84 5.80 0.12
N VAL A 128 -2.10 4.62 -0.46
CA VAL A 128 -3.02 3.61 0.10
C VAL A 128 -2.50 3.08 1.43
N PHE A 129 -1.20 2.76 1.50
CA PHE A 129 -0.56 2.25 2.71
C PHE A 129 -0.67 3.25 3.87
N LEU A 130 -0.31 4.52 3.62
CA LEU A 130 -0.37 5.58 4.62
C LEU A 130 -1.81 5.89 5.04
N TYR A 131 -2.75 5.96 4.09
CA TYR A 131 -4.17 6.17 4.40
C TYR A 131 -4.76 5.03 5.25
N GLY A 132 -4.32 3.79 5.00
CA GLY A 132 -4.71 2.62 5.78
C GLY A 132 -4.41 2.74 7.28
N GLY A 133 -3.42 3.57 7.63
CA GLY A 133 -3.05 3.88 8.99
C GLY A 133 -2.46 2.69 9.76
N ILE A 134 -2.24 2.90 11.05
CA ILE A 134 -1.54 1.93 11.90
C ILE A 134 -2.25 1.71 13.24
N THR A 135 -2.13 0.51 13.80
CA THR A 135 -2.79 0.17 15.07
C THR A 135 -2.07 0.79 16.27
N GLU A 136 -2.80 1.05 17.35
CA GLU A 136 -2.19 1.49 18.61
C GLU A 136 -1.30 0.41 19.23
N LYS A 137 -1.58 -0.87 18.94
CA LYS A 137 -0.75 -2.00 19.39
C LYS A 137 0.63 -1.93 18.75
N ASP A 138 0.69 -1.81 17.42
CA ASP A 138 1.94 -1.70 16.66
C ASP A 138 2.82 -0.55 17.14
N LYS A 139 2.22 0.61 17.43
CA LYS A 139 2.93 1.78 17.98
C LYS A 139 3.53 1.49 19.37
N LYS A 140 2.76 0.84 20.25
CA LYS A 140 3.19 0.55 21.64
C LYS A 140 4.25 -0.54 21.71
N GLU A 141 4.14 -1.54 20.85
CA GLU A 141 5.07 -2.68 20.80
C GLU A 141 6.32 -2.41 19.97
N ASP A 142 6.42 -1.22 19.37
CA ASP A 142 7.53 -0.84 18.50
C ASP A 142 7.76 -1.86 17.36
N SER A 143 6.67 -2.30 16.74
CA SER A 143 6.68 -3.40 15.77
C SER A 143 7.40 -3.03 14.46
N LEU A 144 7.78 -4.03 13.66
CA LEU A 144 8.33 -3.79 12.31
C LEU A 144 7.37 -2.96 11.45
N LYS A 145 6.06 -3.22 11.53
CA LYS A 145 5.03 -2.43 10.83
C LYS A 145 5.04 -0.96 11.24
N TYR A 146 5.38 -0.66 12.50
CA TYR A 146 5.52 0.72 12.95
C TYR A 146 6.73 1.41 12.33
N LEU A 147 7.88 0.73 12.28
CA LEU A 147 9.06 1.24 11.59
C LEU A 147 8.82 1.45 10.09
N ASP A 148 8.18 0.48 9.42
CA ASP A 148 7.83 0.58 8.00
C ASP A 148 6.91 1.78 7.75
N TYR A 149 5.91 1.98 8.62
CA TYR A 149 5.00 3.12 8.55
C TYR A 149 5.70 4.47 8.65
N LEU A 150 6.63 4.63 9.59
CA LEU A 150 7.40 5.86 9.72
C LEU A 150 8.37 6.08 8.56
N THR A 151 8.94 5.00 8.02
CA THR A 151 9.84 5.06 6.86
C THR A 151 9.10 5.52 5.61
N ASN A 152 7.88 5.02 5.40
CA ASN A 152 7.03 5.44 4.28
C ASN A 152 6.53 6.87 4.43
N ILE A 153 6.26 7.34 5.66
CA ILE A 153 6.04 8.77 5.93
C ILE A 153 7.27 9.58 5.49
N ASP A 154 8.46 9.18 5.94
CA ASP A 154 9.69 9.89 5.59
C ASP A 154 9.91 9.96 4.08
N PHE A 155 9.72 8.83 3.39
CA PHE A 155 9.81 8.76 1.94
C PHE A 155 8.79 9.68 1.26
N PHE A 156 7.51 9.58 1.63
CA PHE A 156 6.43 10.35 1.03
C PHE A 156 6.64 11.87 1.19
N TYR A 157 6.94 12.35 2.41
CA TYR A 157 7.17 13.77 2.66
C TYR A 157 8.48 14.30 2.05
N ASN A 158 9.55 13.48 1.99
CA ASN A 158 10.83 13.96 1.48
C ASN A 158 10.92 13.93 -0.05
N TYR A 159 10.19 13.04 -0.73
CA TYR A 159 10.28 12.81 -2.17
C TYR A 159 9.04 13.23 -2.96
N ILE A 160 7.82 13.06 -2.45
CA ILE A 160 6.59 13.23 -3.26
C ILE A 160 6.01 14.65 -3.12
N GLU A 161 6.07 15.30 -1.95
CA GLU A 161 5.64 16.71 -1.82
C GLU A 161 6.56 17.71 -2.55
N LYS A 162 7.69 17.24 -3.11
CA LYS A 162 8.63 18.06 -3.89
C LYS A 162 8.49 17.91 -5.41
N ILE A 163 7.61 17.01 -5.86
CA ILE A 163 7.26 16.79 -7.28
C ILE A 163 5.94 17.50 -7.57
#